data_AF-A0A022QVE0-F1
#
_entry.id   AF-A0A022QVE0-F1
#
_cell.length_a   1.000
_cell.length_b   1.000
_cell.length_c   1.000
_cell.angle_alpha   90.00
_cell.angle_beta   90.00
_cell.angle_gamma   90.00
#
_symmetry.space_group_name_H-M   'P 1'
#
loop_
_entity.id
_entity.type
_entity.pdbx_description
1 polymer ?
#
loop_
_entity_poly.entity_id
_entity_poly.type
_entity_poly.pdbx_seq_one_letter_code
_entity_poly.pdbx_strand_id
1 'polypeptide(L)'
;NLDVYIVHVDHAQSDDLETFYDSFLPTNTNLAAASTNRTTDHPRILYRYRHVISGFAAKLSEADVEAMRQMKGFVSARPERMMPLHTTHSPNFLGLNQNTGLWKNSNYGKGVIIGLVDIGVEPSHPSFADAGMPPPPAKWKGECKFRAGKGACNKKLIGARFLIDELSPLTDGHGTHTASTAAGNFVGGAGFFGNANGTAAGVAPLAHV
;
A
#
# COMPACT_ATOMS: atom_id res chain seq x y z
N ASN A 1 19.15 20.87 -4.42
CA ASN A 1 17.94 20.09 -4.78
C ASN A 1 17.31 19.57 -3.51
N LEU A 2 15.98 19.53 -3.45
CA LEU A 2 15.25 18.90 -2.36
C LEU A 2 14.66 17.59 -2.87
N ASP A 3 14.92 16.49 -2.17
CA ASP A 3 14.33 15.18 -2.44
C ASP A 3 13.38 14.81 -1.30
N VAL A 4 12.48 13.86 -1.53
CA VAL A 4 11.60 13.37 -0.46
C VAL A 4 12.37 12.38 0.41
N TYR A 5 12.44 12.65 1.70
CA TYR A 5 13.00 11.75 2.70
C TYR A 5 11.92 11.28 3.66
N ILE A 6 11.97 10.00 4.03
CA ILE A 6 11.22 9.41 5.12
C ILE A 6 12.12 9.47 6.36
N VAL A 7 11.76 10.30 7.32
CA VAL A 7 12.47 10.54 8.59
C VAL A 7 11.77 9.77 9.71
N HIS A 8 12.54 9.00 10.48
CA HIS A 8 12.09 8.28 11.66
C HIS A 8 12.67 8.96 12.91
N VAL A 9 11.83 9.14 13.91
CA VAL A 9 12.18 9.77 15.18
C VAL A 9 11.70 8.94 16.36
N ASP A 10 12.36 9.10 17.49
CA ASP A 10 11.99 8.48 18.76
C ASP A 10 10.83 9.24 19.42
N HIS A 11 9.62 8.66 19.37
CA HIS A 11 8.43 9.27 19.95
C HIS A 11 8.45 9.36 21.47
N ALA A 12 9.32 8.60 22.17
CA ALA A 12 9.43 8.66 23.62
C ALA A 12 9.97 10.02 24.12
N GLN A 13 10.42 10.88 23.21
CA GLN A 13 10.96 12.21 23.53
C GLN A 13 9.90 13.31 23.64
N SER A 14 8.65 13.11 23.21
CA SER A 14 7.60 14.13 23.26
C SER A 14 6.18 13.56 23.19
N ASP A 15 5.28 14.05 24.05
CA ASP A 15 3.83 13.77 23.97
C ASP A 15 3.14 14.57 22.85
N ASP A 16 3.73 15.71 22.44
CA ASP A 16 3.29 16.49 21.28
C ASP A 16 4.16 16.16 20.06
N LEU A 17 3.71 15.17 19.28
CA LEU A 17 4.42 14.70 18.09
C LEU A 17 4.42 15.72 16.95
N GLU A 18 3.43 16.62 16.88
CA GLU A 18 3.33 17.56 15.77
C GLU A 18 4.41 18.62 15.87
N THR A 19 4.50 19.28 17.03
CA THR A 19 5.55 20.26 17.30
C THR A 19 6.93 19.60 17.31
N PHE A 20 7.02 18.36 17.80
CA PHE A 20 8.26 17.60 17.80
C PHE A 20 8.77 17.34 16.37
N TYR A 21 7.90 16.91 15.44
CA TYR A 21 8.30 16.69 14.05
C TYR A 21 8.73 17.98 13.37
N ASP A 22 8.01 19.08 13.59
CA ASP A 22 8.35 20.38 13.03
C ASP A 22 9.72 20.90 13.53
N SER A 23 10.12 20.52 14.76
CA SER A 23 11.42 20.91 15.33
C SER A 23 12.61 20.35 14.55
N PHE A 24 12.45 19.24 13.83
CA PHE A 24 13.50 18.67 12.99
C PHE A 24 13.70 19.44 11.68
N LEU A 25 12.72 20.24 11.25
CA LEU A 25 12.89 21.03 10.04
C LEU A 25 13.80 22.22 10.30
N PRO A 26 14.58 22.65 9.28
CA PRO A 26 15.33 23.88 9.38
C PRO A 26 14.37 25.02 9.73
N THR A 27 14.58 25.67 10.88
CA THR A 27 14.00 26.98 11.12
C THR A 27 14.48 27.85 9.98
N ASN A 28 13.57 28.48 9.23
CA ASN A 28 13.95 29.47 8.23
C ASN A 28 14.78 30.56 8.93
N THR A 29 16.11 30.39 8.97
CA THR A 29 17.05 31.42 9.36
C THR A 29 17.00 32.45 8.24
N ASN A 30 16.05 33.39 8.38
CA ASN A 30 15.75 34.60 7.60
C ASN A 30 14.27 34.76 7.17
N LEU A 31 13.29 34.48 8.03
CA LEU A 31 11.91 34.98 7.83
C LEU A 31 11.32 35.75 9.03
N ALA A 32 12.15 36.13 9.99
CA ALA A 32 11.79 37.07 11.06
C ALA A 32 12.25 38.51 10.73
N ALA A 33 12.05 38.97 9.50
CA ALA A 33 12.06 40.38 9.14
C ALA A 33 11.42 40.55 7.75
N ALA A 34 10.53 41.53 7.61
CA ALA A 34 9.81 41.94 6.40
C ALA A 34 8.48 41.21 6.08
N SER A 35 7.43 41.86 6.58
CA SER A 35 6.10 42.09 6.01
C SER A 35 5.76 41.56 4.60
N THR A 36 4.51 41.09 4.51
CA THR A 36 3.59 41.21 3.36
C THR A 36 4.03 40.60 2.03
N ASN A 37 3.87 39.29 1.88
CA ASN A 37 3.21 38.63 0.74
C ASN A 37 3.42 37.10 0.85
N ARG A 38 2.46 36.40 1.45
CA ARG A 38 2.42 34.93 1.47
C ARG A 38 1.95 34.41 0.11
N THR A 39 2.89 34.23 -0.79
CA THR A 39 2.75 33.31 -1.92
C THR A 39 4.05 32.52 -2.01
N THR A 40 3.96 31.18 -1.98
CA THR A 40 4.99 30.16 -2.31
C THR A 40 5.73 29.35 -1.21
N ASP A 41 5.34 29.36 0.06
CA ASP A 41 5.93 28.38 1.01
C ASP A 41 5.12 27.07 0.99
N HIS A 42 5.46 26.15 0.10
CA HIS A 42 4.89 24.80 0.11
C HIS A 42 5.32 24.08 1.40
N PRO A 43 4.41 23.36 2.09
CA PRO A 43 4.76 22.65 3.30
C PRO A 43 5.90 21.66 3.01
N ARG A 44 7.04 21.82 3.70
CA ARG A 44 8.18 20.90 3.57
C ARG A 44 7.80 19.49 4.01
N ILE A 45 6.90 19.35 4.98
CA ILE A 45 6.33 18.05 5.38
C ILE A 45 5.19 17.67 4.44
N LEU A 46 5.34 16.52 3.78
CA LEU A 46 4.35 15.91 2.90
C LEU A 46 3.39 14.99 3.66
N TYR A 47 3.90 14.28 4.68
CA TYR A 47 3.09 13.34 5.45
C TYR A 47 3.63 13.16 6.87
N ARG A 48 2.75 12.89 7.83
CA ARG A 48 3.13 12.62 9.24
C ARG A 48 2.65 11.23 9.62
N TYR A 49 3.58 10.38 10.05
CA TYR A 49 3.31 9.02 10.50
C TYR A 49 3.11 8.99 12.02
N ARG A 50 2.07 8.30 12.48
CA ARG A 50 1.71 8.24 13.92
C ARG A 50 1.43 6.84 14.47
N HIS A 51 1.24 5.84 13.60
CA HIS A 51 0.71 4.53 14.02
C HIS A 51 1.75 3.42 13.99
N VAL A 52 2.35 3.16 12.81
CA VAL A 52 3.28 2.04 12.62
C VAL A 52 4.74 2.49 12.75
N ILE A 53 5.01 3.74 12.37
CA ILE A 53 6.28 4.41 12.55
C ILE A 53 6.01 5.80 13.13
N SER A 54 6.94 6.29 13.92
CA SER A 54 6.97 7.66 14.42
C SER A 54 7.93 8.47 13.56
N GLY A 55 7.43 9.50 12.89
CA GLY A 55 8.21 10.27 11.94
C GLY A 55 7.37 10.95 10.87
N PHE A 56 8.02 11.43 9.81
CA PHE A 56 7.39 12.21 8.76
C PHE A 56 8.10 12.02 7.41
N ALA A 57 7.38 12.30 6.32
CA ALA A 57 7.96 12.44 4.99
C ALA A 57 8.09 13.93 4.66
N ALA A 58 9.26 14.39 4.23
CA ALA A 58 9.50 15.80 3.92
C ALA A 58 10.45 15.99 2.73
N LYS A 59 10.32 17.13 2.05
CA LYS A 59 11.28 17.61 1.04
C LYS A 59 12.49 18.21 1.74
N LEU A 60 13.63 17.53 1.67
CA LEU A 60 14.86 17.88 2.37
C LEU A 60 16.06 17.85 1.41
N SER A 61 17.05 18.69 1.67
CA SER A 61 18.38 18.55 1.09
C SER A 61 19.22 17.57 1.92
N GLU A 62 20.31 17.04 1.33
CA GLU A 62 21.26 16.22 2.09
C GLU A 62 21.83 16.97 3.30
N ALA A 63 22.05 18.29 3.19
CA ALA A 63 22.51 19.13 4.28
C ALA A 63 21.48 19.23 5.42
N ASP A 64 20.17 19.34 5.09
CA ASP A 64 19.10 19.33 6.10
C ASP A 64 19.10 17.98 6.85
N VAL A 65 19.28 16.87 6.13
CA VAL A 65 19.35 15.53 6.72
C VAL A 65 20.57 15.37 7.62
N GLU A 66 21.73 15.89 7.21
CA GLU A 66 22.96 15.83 8.01
C GLU A 66 22.86 16.67 9.28
N ALA A 67 22.22 17.85 9.20
CA ALA A 67 21.90 18.64 10.39
C ALA A 67 20.95 17.89 11.34
N MET A 68 19.89 17.25 10.81
CA MET A 68 18.94 16.46 11.61
C MET A 68 19.59 15.28 12.33
N ARG A 69 20.63 14.65 11.76
CA ARG A 69 21.32 13.51 12.38
C ARG A 69 21.89 13.83 13.76
N GLN A 70 22.18 15.11 14.02
CA GLN A 70 22.73 15.58 15.30
C GLN A 70 21.64 15.93 16.32
N MET A 71 20.36 15.89 15.92
CA MET A 71 19.24 16.28 16.78
C MET A 71 18.81 15.13 17.70
N LYS A 72 18.52 15.47 18.96
CA LYS A 72 18.02 14.50 19.93
C LYS A 72 16.69 13.91 19.44
N GLY A 73 16.61 12.58 19.42
CA GLY A 73 15.43 11.85 18.97
C GLY A 73 15.42 11.53 17.47
N PHE A 74 16.44 11.94 16.70
CA PHE A 74 16.64 11.41 15.36
C PHE A 74 16.98 9.92 15.42
N VAL A 75 16.34 9.09 14.59
CA VAL A 75 16.66 7.66 14.46
C VAL A 75 17.28 7.37 13.10
N SER A 76 16.61 7.76 12.02
CA SER A 76 17.13 7.57 10.66
C SER A 76 16.40 8.47 9.67
N ALA A 77 17.04 8.74 8.52
CA ALA A 77 16.39 9.34 7.37
C ALA A 77 16.86 8.63 6.11
N ARG A 78 15.92 8.32 5.21
CA ARG A 78 16.22 7.66 3.93
C ARG A 78 15.43 8.31 2.80
N PRO A 79 16.01 8.41 1.59
CA PRO A 79 15.27 8.92 0.45
C PRO A 79 14.09 7.99 0.12
N GLU A 80 12.97 8.58 -0.27
CA GLU A 80 11.86 7.87 -0.88
C GLU A 80 12.34 7.20 -2.17
N ARG A 81 11.94 5.95 -2.38
CA ARG A 81 12.29 5.19 -3.59
C ARG A 81 11.05 4.50 -4.12
N MET A 82 10.82 4.67 -5.42
CA MET A 82 9.86 3.85 -6.16
C MET A 82 10.46 2.46 -6.38
N MET A 83 9.70 1.42 -6.06
CA MET A 83 10.13 0.03 -6.23
C MET A 83 9.62 -0.55 -7.55
N PRO A 84 10.43 -1.31 -8.32
CA PRO A 84 10.01 -1.91 -9.57
C PRO A 84 9.13 -3.15 -9.36
N LEU A 85 8.18 -3.31 -10.27
CA LEU A 85 7.14 -4.33 -10.33
C LEU A 85 7.71 -5.71 -10.67
N HIS A 86 7.24 -6.79 -10.03
CA HIS A 86 7.71 -8.16 -10.29
C HIS A 86 6.58 -9.22 -10.21
N THR A 87 6.72 -10.26 -11.05
CA THR A 87 6.24 -11.67 -10.98
C THR A 87 5.16 -12.15 -11.99
N THR A 88 5.37 -13.38 -12.53
CA THR A 88 4.37 -14.27 -13.18
C THR A 88 4.69 -15.77 -12.92
N HIS A 89 3.63 -16.59 -12.77
CA HIS A 89 3.54 -18.07 -12.74
C HIS A 89 4.13 -18.86 -11.53
N SER A 90 3.34 -19.09 -10.48
CA SER A 90 3.80 -19.75 -9.24
C SER A 90 2.98 -20.95 -8.72
N PRO A 91 1.63 -21.06 -8.79
CA PRO A 91 0.92 -22.06 -7.98
C PRO A 91 1.18 -23.53 -8.39
N ASN A 92 1.09 -23.83 -9.70
CA ASN A 92 1.37 -25.19 -10.21
C ASN A 92 2.85 -25.57 -10.02
N PHE A 93 3.76 -24.60 -10.21
CA PHE A 93 5.19 -24.80 -9.97
C PHE A 93 5.48 -25.20 -8.52
N LEU A 94 4.72 -24.65 -7.57
CA LEU A 94 4.81 -24.97 -6.14
C LEU A 94 4.08 -26.25 -5.72
N GLY A 95 3.51 -27.01 -6.67
CA GLY A 95 2.78 -28.26 -6.39
C GLY A 95 1.44 -28.07 -5.67
N LEU A 96 0.84 -26.87 -5.75
CA LEU A 96 -0.46 -26.58 -5.16
C LEU A 96 -1.58 -27.13 -6.05
N ASN A 97 -2.31 -28.13 -5.56
CA ASN A 97 -3.31 -28.87 -6.34
C ASN A 97 -4.69 -28.81 -5.66
N GLN A 98 -5.75 -28.75 -6.46
CA GLN A 98 -7.12 -28.79 -5.93
C GLN A 98 -7.37 -30.11 -5.19
N ASN A 99 -8.09 -29.98 -4.07
CA ASN A 99 -8.61 -31.04 -3.21
C ASN A 99 -7.55 -31.97 -2.59
N THR A 100 -6.28 -31.58 -2.62
CA THR A 100 -5.16 -32.34 -2.06
C THR A 100 -4.08 -31.40 -1.49
N GLY A 101 -3.11 -31.94 -0.76
CA GLY A 101 -1.92 -31.20 -0.30
C GLY A 101 -2.23 -29.96 0.57
N LEU A 102 -1.35 -28.95 0.47
CA LEU A 102 -1.40 -27.75 1.31
C LEU A 102 -2.73 -26.99 1.16
N TRP A 103 -3.29 -26.89 -0.04
CA TRP A 103 -4.56 -26.20 -0.27
C TRP A 103 -5.72 -26.83 0.48
N LYS A 104 -5.86 -28.15 0.44
CA LYS A 104 -6.88 -28.85 1.24
C LYS A 104 -6.66 -28.61 2.74
N ASN A 105 -5.41 -28.75 3.20
CA ASN A 105 -5.08 -28.68 4.62
C ASN A 105 -5.22 -27.26 5.20
N SER A 106 -4.97 -26.22 4.40
CA SER A 106 -5.13 -24.81 4.78
C SER A 106 -6.49 -24.23 4.44
N ASN A 107 -7.42 -25.07 3.95
CA ASN A 107 -8.73 -24.66 3.45
C ASN A 107 -8.64 -23.52 2.43
N TYR A 108 -7.61 -23.55 1.57
CA TYR A 108 -7.35 -22.56 0.51
C TYR A 108 -7.24 -21.11 1.02
N GLY A 109 -6.92 -20.92 2.31
CA GLY A 109 -6.86 -19.60 2.95
C GLY A 109 -8.23 -19.02 3.33
N LYS A 110 -9.29 -19.84 3.40
CA LYS A 110 -10.65 -19.38 3.74
C LYS A 110 -10.68 -18.57 5.04
N GLY A 111 -11.19 -17.34 4.98
CA GLY A 111 -11.30 -16.42 6.12
C GLY A 111 -10.02 -15.64 6.46
N VAL A 112 -8.92 -15.86 5.72
CA VAL A 112 -7.74 -15.01 5.74
C VAL A 112 -8.02 -13.76 4.90
N ILE A 113 -7.45 -12.63 5.32
CA ILE A 113 -7.53 -11.35 4.60
C ILE A 113 -6.10 -10.98 4.20
N ILE A 114 -5.85 -10.79 2.90
CA ILE A 114 -4.55 -10.41 2.36
C ILE A 114 -4.61 -8.94 1.96
N GLY A 115 -3.96 -8.08 2.76
CA GLY A 115 -3.83 -6.67 2.42
C GLY A 115 -2.78 -6.46 1.34
N LEU A 116 -3.17 -5.87 0.22
CA LEU A 116 -2.27 -5.54 -0.89
C LEU A 116 -2.06 -4.02 -0.96
N VAL A 117 -0.80 -3.59 -0.93
CA VAL A 117 -0.40 -2.19 -1.16
C VAL A 117 0.18 -2.12 -2.56
N ASP A 118 -0.65 -1.67 -3.49
CA ASP A 118 -0.34 -1.60 -4.92
C ASP A 118 -0.99 -0.34 -5.51
N ILE A 119 -0.87 -0.16 -6.81
CA ILE A 119 -1.48 0.96 -7.55
C ILE A 119 -2.98 0.71 -7.83
N GLY A 120 -3.69 -0.05 -7.01
CA GLY A 120 -5.14 -0.29 -7.16
C GLY A 120 -5.48 -1.64 -7.78
N VAL A 121 -6.74 -1.85 -8.14
CA VAL A 121 -7.25 -3.14 -8.62
C VAL A 121 -8.48 -2.88 -9.50
N GLU A 122 -8.65 -3.68 -10.55
CA GLU A 122 -9.86 -3.70 -11.40
C GLU A 122 -10.89 -4.63 -10.75
N PRO A 123 -11.90 -4.09 -10.03
CA PRO A 123 -12.82 -4.90 -9.24
C PRO A 123 -13.71 -5.83 -10.08
N SER A 124 -13.95 -5.49 -11.35
CA SER A 124 -14.78 -6.30 -12.24
C SER A 124 -14.06 -7.52 -12.84
N HIS A 125 -12.75 -7.66 -12.62
CA HIS A 125 -11.97 -8.76 -13.18
C HIS A 125 -12.46 -10.13 -12.64
N PRO A 126 -12.60 -11.18 -13.49
CA PRO A 126 -13.16 -12.48 -13.07
C PRO A 126 -12.47 -13.15 -11.87
N SER A 127 -11.16 -12.92 -11.70
CA SER A 127 -10.39 -13.39 -10.54
C SER A 127 -10.91 -12.86 -9.20
N PHE A 128 -11.73 -11.81 -9.20
CA PHE A 128 -12.33 -11.21 -8.01
C PHE A 128 -13.83 -11.49 -7.89
N ALA A 129 -14.36 -12.42 -8.68
CA ALA A 129 -15.71 -12.96 -8.46
C ALA A 129 -15.77 -13.68 -7.11
N ASP A 130 -16.91 -13.57 -6.42
CA ASP A 130 -17.08 -14.03 -5.04
C ASP A 130 -17.88 -15.33 -4.90
N ALA A 131 -18.07 -16.04 -6.02
CA ALA A 131 -18.64 -17.37 -6.03
C ALA A 131 -17.79 -18.31 -5.14
N GLY A 132 -18.46 -19.03 -4.23
CA GLY A 132 -17.79 -19.91 -3.26
C GLY A 132 -17.12 -19.21 -2.07
N MET A 133 -17.09 -17.87 -2.04
CA MET A 133 -16.50 -17.13 -0.93
C MET A 133 -17.43 -17.10 0.29
N PRO A 134 -16.90 -17.29 1.51
CA PRO A 134 -17.63 -17.01 2.74
C PRO A 134 -17.91 -15.50 2.88
N PRO A 135 -18.82 -15.08 3.77
CA PRO A 135 -18.89 -13.67 4.15
C PRO A 135 -17.57 -13.17 4.73
N PRO A 136 -17.26 -11.87 4.64
CA PRO A 136 -16.08 -11.29 5.29
C PRO A 136 -16.03 -11.65 6.78
N PRO A 137 -14.85 -11.94 7.35
CA PRO A 137 -14.74 -12.30 8.77
C PRO A 137 -15.28 -11.18 9.67
N ALA A 138 -15.96 -11.51 10.77
CA ALA A 138 -16.55 -10.51 11.68
C ALA A 138 -15.53 -9.53 12.29
N LYS A 139 -14.24 -9.90 12.32
CA LYS A 139 -13.13 -9.04 12.74
C LYS A 139 -12.77 -7.95 11.72
N TRP A 140 -13.23 -8.06 10.48
CA TRP A 140 -12.97 -7.09 9.42
C TRP A 140 -13.73 -5.80 9.69
N LYS A 141 -13.01 -4.68 9.72
CA LYS A 141 -13.55 -3.33 9.96
C LYS A 141 -13.11 -2.34 8.89
N GLY A 142 -12.54 -2.82 7.78
CA GLY A 142 -12.13 -1.96 6.68
C GLY A 142 -13.32 -1.44 5.88
N GLU A 143 -13.04 -0.49 4.99
CA GLU A 143 -14.05 0.19 4.18
C GLU A 143 -13.78 -0.06 2.69
N CYS A 144 -14.85 0.01 1.90
CA CYS A 144 -14.76 -0.05 0.45
C CYS A 144 -14.81 1.36 -0.14
N LYS A 145 -13.65 1.96 -0.39
CA LYS A 145 -13.52 3.29 -1.01
C LYS A 145 -12.98 3.17 -2.43
N PHE A 146 -13.85 2.82 -3.37
CA PHE A 146 -13.58 3.00 -4.79
C PHE A 146 -14.10 4.35 -5.28
N ARG A 147 -13.33 5.02 -6.16
CA ARG A 147 -13.78 6.23 -6.86
C ARG A 147 -15.04 5.98 -7.71
N ALA A 148 -15.21 4.75 -8.21
CA ALA A 148 -16.37 4.32 -9.00
C ALA A 148 -17.66 4.06 -8.17
N GLY A 149 -17.64 4.26 -6.84
CA GLY A 149 -18.82 4.14 -5.97
C GLY A 149 -18.94 2.80 -5.23
N LYS A 150 -20.05 2.65 -4.47
CA LYS A 150 -20.28 1.61 -3.44
C LYS A 150 -20.40 0.15 -3.94
N GLY A 151 -20.31 -0.11 -5.25
CA GLY A 151 -20.58 -1.42 -5.86
C GLY A 151 -19.35 -2.27 -6.21
N ALA A 152 -18.14 -1.79 -5.91
CA ALA A 152 -16.90 -2.44 -6.36
C ALA A 152 -16.38 -3.54 -5.39
N CYS A 153 -16.83 -3.58 -4.14
CA CYS A 153 -16.49 -4.64 -3.20
C CYS A 153 -17.59 -5.70 -3.12
N ASN A 154 -17.18 -6.93 -2.86
CA ASN A 154 -18.03 -8.10 -2.72
C ASN A 154 -17.45 -9.02 -1.62
N LYS A 155 -17.80 -10.31 -1.57
CA LYS A 155 -17.20 -11.22 -0.56
C LYS A 155 -15.75 -11.62 -0.87
N LYS A 156 -15.21 -11.28 -2.04
CA LYS A 156 -13.83 -11.53 -2.44
C LYS A 156 -12.93 -10.33 -2.20
N LEU A 157 -13.24 -9.20 -2.83
CA LEU A 157 -12.66 -7.89 -2.55
C LEU A 157 -13.50 -7.22 -1.46
N ILE A 158 -13.04 -7.28 -0.21
CA ILE A 158 -13.81 -6.84 0.96
C ILE A 158 -13.45 -5.42 1.42
N GLY A 159 -12.37 -4.85 0.87
CA GLY A 159 -11.97 -3.47 1.11
C GLY A 159 -11.13 -2.88 -0.01
N ALA A 160 -11.13 -1.56 -0.07
CA ALA A 160 -10.26 -0.81 -0.96
C ALA A 160 -10.05 0.60 -0.40
N ARG A 161 -8.82 1.11 -0.51
CA ARG A 161 -8.49 2.46 -0.07
C ARG A 161 -7.36 3.02 -0.91
N PHE A 162 -7.52 4.25 -1.36
CA PHE A 162 -6.45 5.05 -1.96
C PHE A 162 -5.76 5.85 -0.85
N LEU A 163 -4.44 5.76 -0.77
CA LEU A 163 -3.63 6.50 0.21
C LEU A 163 -3.20 7.87 -0.31
N ILE A 164 -3.23 8.08 -1.63
CA ILE A 164 -2.84 9.31 -2.30
C ILE A 164 -3.99 9.72 -3.23
N ASP A 165 -4.46 10.97 -3.09
CA ASP A 165 -5.64 11.49 -3.79
C ASP A 165 -5.40 11.86 -5.27
N GLU A 166 -4.22 11.61 -5.83
CA GLU A 166 -3.88 12.06 -7.20
C GLU A 166 -3.59 10.94 -8.20
N LEU A 167 -3.43 9.70 -7.75
CA LEU A 167 -3.24 8.59 -8.68
C LEU A 167 -4.61 8.02 -9.04
N SER A 168 -5.05 8.28 -10.26
CA SER A 168 -6.06 7.47 -10.96
C SER A 168 -5.33 6.24 -11.52
N PRO A 169 -5.34 5.07 -10.86
CA PRO A 169 -4.33 4.07 -11.15
C PRO A 169 -4.97 2.74 -11.59
N LEU A 170 -6.15 2.79 -12.21
CA LEU A 170 -6.79 1.63 -12.81
C LEU A 170 -6.11 1.15 -14.11
N THR A 171 -5.08 1.85 -14.61
CA THR A 171 -4.63 1.72 -16.01
C THR A 171 -3.45 0.79 -16.28
N ASP A 172 -2.61 0.48 -15.29
CA ASP A 172 -1.42 -0.38 -15.52
C ASP A 172 -1.72 -1.88 -15.28
N GLY A 173 -2.85 -2.20 -14.61
CA GLY A 173 -3.26 -3.58 -14.36
C GLY A 173 -2.37 -4.37 -13.38
N HIS A 174 -1.24 -3.81 -12.95
CA HIS A 174 -0.30 -4.46 -12.04
C HIS A 174 -0.97 -4.93 -10.75
N GLY A 175 -1.70 -4.05 -10.06
CA GLY A 175 -2.34 -4.44 -8.81
C GLY A 175 -3.46 -5.47 -8.98
N THR A 176 -4.13 -5.50 -10.14
CA THR A 176 -5.01 -6.62 -10.52
C THR A 176 -4.22 -7.91 -10.70
N HIS A 177 -3.08 -7.85 -11.37
CA HIS A 177 -2.22 -9.00 -11.61
C HIS A 177 -1.63 -9.56 -10.29
N THR A 178 -1.12 -8.72 -9.41
CA THR A 178 -0.55 -9.13 -8.12
C THR A 178 -1.63 -9.60 -7.14
N ALA A 179 -2.76 -8.90 -7.04
CA ALA A 179 -3.90 -9.34 -6.22
C ALA A 179 -4.43 -10.70 -6.69
N SER A 180 -4.56 -10.90 -8.00
CA SER A 180 -5.02 -12.18 -8.55
C SER A 180 -3.97 -13.30 -8.44
N THR A 181 -2.68 -12.97 -8.44
CA THR A 181 -1.61 -13.95 -8.16
C THR A 181 -1.62 -14.39 -6.69
N ALA A 182 -1.80 -13.46 -5.76
CA ALA A 182 -1.86 -13.79 -4.34
C ALA A 182 -3.13 -14.55 -3.98
N ALA A 183 -4.28 -14.04 -4.45
CA ALA A 183 -5.59 -14.45 -3.97
C ALA A 183 -6.64 -14.51 -5.06
N GLY A 184 -6.33 -14.63 -6.35
CA GLY A 184 -7.36 -14.78 -7.38
C GLY A 184 -8.24 -16.01 -7.14
N ASN A 185 -9.54 -15.88 -7.33
CA ASN A 185 -10.45 -17.02 -7.36
C ASN A 185 -10.17 -17.89 -8.61
N PHE A 186 -10.76 -19.09 -8.66
CA PHE A 186 -10.61 -19.98 -9.80
C PHE A 186 -11.31 -19.41 -11.04
N VAL A 187 -10.55 -19.19 -12.11
CA VAL A 187 -11.04 -18.73 -13.42
C VAL A 187 -10.72 -19.79 -14.47
N GLY A 188 -11.72 -20.56 -14.90
CA GLY A 188 -11.57 -21.57 -15.94
C GLY A 188 -11.43 -20.97 -17.34
N GLY A 189 -10.67 -21.64 -18.21
CA GLY A 189 -10.47 -21.20 -19.60
C GLY A 189 -9.59 -19.95 -19.73
N ALA A 190 -8.80 -19.64 -18.70
CA ALA A 190 -7.85 -18.54 -18.75
C ALA A 190 -6.66 -18.91 -19.65
N GLY A 191 -6.18 -17.95 -20.42
CA GLY A 191 -5.03 -18.08 -21.32
C GLY A 191 -4.70 -16.74 -21.98
N PHE A 192 -3.49 -16.60 -22.52
CA PHE A 192 -3.03 -15.38 -23.18
C PHE A 192 -2.51 -15.69 -24.59
N PHE A 193 -3.25 -15.26 -25.61
CA PHE A 193 -3.00 -15.58 -27.02
C PHE A 193 -2.71 -17.08 -27.28
N GLY A 194 -3.46 -17.96 -26.61
CA GLY A 194 -3.32 -19.42 -26.72
C GLY A 194 -2.24 -20.04 -25.83
N ASN A 195 -1.47 -19.24 -25.08
CA ASN A 195 -0.50 -19.73 -24.11
C ASN A 195 -1.11 -19.87 -22.71
N ALA A 196 -0.54 -20.80 -21.93
CA ALA A 196 -0.91 -21.06 -20.53
C ALA A 196 -2.41 -21.34 -20.31
N ASN A 197 -3.06 -21.99 -21.28
CA ASN A 197 -4.47 -22.37 -21.18
C ASN A 197 -4.72 -23.27 -19.96
N GLY A 198 -5.70 -22.90 -19.14
CA GLY A 198 -6.11 -23.70 -17.99
C GLY A 198 -7.03 -22.95 -17.04
N THR A 199 -6.97 -23.33 -15.77
CA THR A 199 -7.64 -22.61 -14.69
C THR A 199 -6.64 -21.70 -14.00
N ALA A 200 -6.81 -20.39 -14.12
CA ALA A 200 -6.04 -19.43 -13.33
C ALA A 200 -6.56 -19.42 -11.89
N ALA A 201 -5.64 -19.27 -10.92
CA ALA A 201 -5.96 -19.16 -9.51
C ALA A 201 -4.82 -18.46 -8.78
N GLY A 202 -5.13 -17.77 -7.68
CA GLY A 202 -4.12 -17.27 -6.77
C GLY A 202 -3.53 -18.37 -5.90
N VAL A 203 -2.47 -18.03 -5.16
CA VAL A 203 -1.87 -18.94 -4.15
C VAL A 203 -2.86 -19.28 -3.03
N ALA A 204 -3.77 -18.35 -2.68
CA ALA A 204 -4.84 -18.57 -1.70
C ALA A 204 -6.24 -18.24 -2.29
N PRO A 205 -6.84 -19.13 -3.09
CA PRO A 205 -8.05 -18.83 -3.86
C PRO A 205 -9.29 -18.44 -3.05
N LEU A 206 -9.38 -18.88 -1.78
CA LEU A 206 -10.50 -18.56 -0.88
C LEU A 206 -10.18 -17.50 0.18
N ALA A 207 -9.02 -16.84 0.08
CA ALA A 207 -8.71 -15.67 0.90
C ALA A 207 -9.46 -14.42 0.39
N HIS A 208 -9.77 -13.51 1.30
CA HIS A 208 -10.27 -12.17 0.96
C HIS A 208 -9.12 -11.23 0.62
N VAL A 209 -9.41 -10.20 -0.17
CA VAL A 209 -8.52 -9.08 -0.50
C VAL A 209 -9.10 -7.80 0.09
#